data_AF-A0A4U9D1K5-F1
#
_entry.id   AF-A0A4U9D1K5-F1
#
_cell.length_a   1.000
_cell.length_b   1.000
_cell.length_c   1.000
_cell.angle_alpha   90.00
_cell.angle_beta   90.00
_cell.angle_gamma   90.00
#
_symmetry.space_group_name_H-M   'P 1'
#
loop_
_entity.id
_entity.type
_entity.pdbx_description
1 polymer ?
#
loop_
_entity_poly.entity_id
_entity_poly.type
_entity_poly.pdbx_seq_one_letter_code
_entity_poly.pdbx_strand_id
1 'polypeptide(L)'
;MLNQDTIYTPYNGSVLLENPLLNKGLAFTDGERDAFGLHGFLPQKVETIEEQTARAWEQFCQFKRDISRHVYLRNIQDTNETLFYNVLRHAYDRYPAYRLYPDGRRGL
;
A
#
# COMPACT_ATOMS: atom_id res chain seq x y z
N MET A 1 20.15 -2.08 23.90
CA MET A 1 19.27 -0.97 23.49
C MET A 1 18.28 -1.55 22.49
N LEU A 2 16.99 -1.59 22.81
CA LEU A 2 15.97 -1.97 21.83
C LEU A 2 15.95 -0.88 20.76
N ASN A 3 16.09 -1.25 19.49
CA ASN A 3 15.99 -0.32 18.37
C ASN A 3 14.58 0.32 18.42
N GLN A 4 14.49 1.64 18.34
CA GLN A 4 13.22 2.39 18.53
C GLN A 4 12.18 2.18 17.42
N ASP A 5 12.44 1.31 16.42
CA ASP A 5 11.67 1.25 15.17
C ASP A 5 10.93 -0.07 14.93
N THR A 6 10.65 -0.86 15.97
CA THR A 6 9.90 -2.13 15.82
C THR A 6 8.71 -2.20 16.77
N ILE A 7 7.58 -2.65 16.23
CA ILE A 7 6.33 -2.83 16.99
C ILE A 7 6.10 -4.33 17.14
N TYR A 8 5.90 -4.77 18.39
CA TYR A 8 5.51 -6.14 18.69
C TYR A 8 4.00 -6.31 18.54
N THR A 9 3.58 -7.41 17.93
CA THR A 9 2.17 -7.75 17.75
C THR A 9 1.95 -9.25 17.98
N PRO A 10 0.84 -9.65 18.63
CA PRO A 10 0.48 -11.06 18.75
C PRO A 10 -0.22 -11.60 17.49
N TYR A 11 -0.59 -10.74 16.54
CA TYR A 11 -1.32 -11.13 15.35
C TYR A 11 -0.42 -11.86 14.34
N ASN A 12 -0.98 -12.90 13.71
CA ASN A 12 -0.33 -13.72 12.68
C ASN A 12 -1.37 -14.19 11.65
N GLY A 13 -0.90 -14.84 10.57
CA GLY A 13 -1.77 -15.42 9.54
C GLY A 13 -2.76 -14.40 8.97
N SER A 14 -4.00 -14.83 8.75
CA SER A 14 -5.06 -13.99 8.21
C SER A 14 -5.39 -12.78 9.10
N VAL A 15 -5.34 -12.93 10.42
CA VAL A 15 -5.66 -11.83 11.37
C VAL A 15 -4.68 -10.66 11.21
N LEU A 16 -3.41 -10.96 10.93
CA LEU A 16 -2.41 -9.93 10.62
C LEU A 16 -2.71 -9.23 9.29
N LEU A 17 -3.11 -9.99 8.27
CA LEU A 17 -3.42 -9.47 6.93
C LEU A 17 -4.72 -8.65 6.89
N GLU A 18 -5.66 -8.94 7.79
CA GLU A 18 -6.92 -8.20 7.94
C GLU A 18 -6.76 -6.87 8.68
N ASN A 19 -5.60 -6.62 9.31
CA ASN A 19 -5.32 -5.37 10.01
C ASN A 19 -4.57 -4.38 9.09
N PRO A 20 -5.22 -3.29 8.62
CA PRO A 20 -4.62 -2.40 7.61
C PRO A 20 -3.39 -1.64 8.10
N LEU A 21 -3.26 -1.44 9.41
CA LEU A 21 -2.12 -0.76 10.04
C LEU A 21 -0.87 -1.65 10.07
N LEU A 22 -1.04 -2.97 10.05
CA LEU A 22 0.05 -3.94 10.17
C LEU A 22 0.33 -4.67 8.87
N ASN A 23 -0.67 -4.79 7.99
CA ASN A 23 -0.54 -5.51 6.74
C ASN A 23 0.41 -4.77 5.77
N LYS A 24 1.50 -5.43 5.39
CA LYS A 24 2.47 -4.95 4.40
C LYS A 24 2.22 -5.52 3.00
N GLY A 25 1.22 -6.40 2.83
CA GLY A 25 0.97 -7.14 1.61
C GLY A 25 2.23 -7.88 1.14
N LEU A 26 2.63 -7.68 -0.11
CA LEU A 26 3.84 -8.32 -0.65
C LEU A 26 5.16 -7.80 -0.07
N ALA A 27 5.13 -6.74 0.75
CA ALA A 27 6.32 -6.17 1.37
C ALA A 27 6.71 -6.84 2.68
N PHE A 28 5.97 -7.86 3.12
CA PHE A 28 6.50 -8.81 4.09
C PHE A 28 7.69 -9.54 3.48
N THR A 29 8.85 -9.41 4.14
CA THR A 29 10.06 -10.17 3.82
C THR A 29 9.87 -11.66 4.10
N ASP A 30 10.73 -12.51 3.54
CA ASP A 30 10.63 -13.96 3.74
C ASP A 30 10.72 -14.35 5.23
N GLY A 31 11.63 -13.73 5.99
CA GLY A 31 11.75 -13.94 7.43
C GLY A 31 10.53 -13.46 8.24
N GLU A 32 9.86 -12.38 7.81
CA GLU A 32 8.58 -11.97 8.41
C GLU A 32 7.45 -12.96 8.06
N ARG A 33 7.45 -13.52 6.85
CA ARG A 33 6.47 -14.52 6.44
C ARG A 33 6.61 -15.83 7.22
N ASP A 34 7.84 -16.25 7.50
CA ASP A 34 8.12 -17.35 8.42
C ASP A 34 7.60 -17.02 9.83
N ALA A 35 8.00 -15.88 10.38
CA ALA A 35 7.68 -15.48 11.75
C ALA A 35 6.16 -15.31 11.99
N PHE A 36 5.43 -14.81 11.00
CA PHE A 36 3.99 -14.55 11.09
C PHE A 36 3.12 -15.62 10.42
N GLY A 37 3.71 -16.73 9.92
CA GLY A 37 2.96 -17.82 9.31
C GLY A 37 2.17 -17.41 8.07
N LEU A 38 2.78 -16.63 7.18
CA LEU A 38 2.12 -16.04 6.00
C LEU A 38 2.34 -16.84 4.70
N HIS A 39 3.14 -17.91 4.75
CA HIS A 39 3.34 -18.78 3.59
C HIS A 39 2.02 -19.42 3.16
N GLY A 40 1.73 -19.36 1.86
CA GLY A 40 0.46 -19.83 1.28
C GLY A 40 -0.66 -18.79 1.28
N PHE A 41 -0.59 -17.72 2.08
CA PHE A 41 -1.54 -16.60 2.02
C PHE A 41 -1.18 -15.55 0.99
N LEU A 42 0.12 -15.40 0.70
CA LEU A 42 0.65 -14.40 -0.22
C LEU A 42 1.41 -15.07 -1.37
N PRO A 43 1.38 -14.51 -2.59
CA PRO A 43 2.28 -14.88 -3.67
C PRO A 43 3.76 -14.89 -3.22
N GLN A 44 4.59 -15.74 -3.83
CA GLN A 44 6.02 -15.87 -3.49
C GLN A 44 6.82 -14.58 -3.70
N LYS A 45 6.38 -13.70 -4.61
CA LYS A 45 7.06 -12.44 -4.88
C LYS A 45 7.05 -11.55 -3.62
N VAL A 46 8.21 -11.03 -3.28
CA VAL A 46 8.37 -9.92 -2.32
C VAL A 46 8.53 -8.63 -3.12
N GLU A 47 7.83 -7.57 -2.70
CA GLU A 47 7.92 -6.24 -3.33
C GLU A 47 8.38 -5.20 -2.31
N THR A 48 9.11 -4.19 -2.74
CA THR A 48 9.35 -3.01 -1.89
C THR A 48 8.12 -2.11 -1.81
N ILE A 49 8.06 -1.22 -0.82
CA ILE A 49 6.96 -0.25 -0.73
C ILE A 49 6.90 0.67 -1.96
N GLU A 50 8.05 0.99 -2.55
CA GLU A 50 8.16 1.79 -3.78
C GLU A 50 7.57 1.05 -4.98
N GLU A 51 7.87 -0.25 -5.13
CA GLU A 51 7.31 -1.07 -6.22
C GLU A 51 5.80 -1.20 -6.10
N GLN A 52 5.29 -1.45 -4.89
CA GLN A 52 3.84 -1.48 -4.62
C GLN A 52 3.20 -0.12 -4.94
N THR A 53 3.84 0.98 -4.54
CA THR A 53 3.37 2.34 -4.77
C THR A 53 3.30 2.66 -6.26
N ALA A 54 4.34 2.32 -7.02
CA ALA A 54 4.39 2.52 -8.47
C ALA A 54 3.27 1.74 -9.18
N ARG A 55 3.10 0.46 -8.84
CA ARG A 55 2.04 -0.41 -9.39
C ARG A 55 0.65 0.11 -9.04
N ALA A 56 0.43 0.51 -7.79
CA ALA A 56 -0.85 1.07 -7.36
C ALA A 56 -1.16 2.41 -8.05
N TRP A 57 -0.16 3.26 -8.22
CA TRP A 57 -0.30 4.53 -8.93
C TRP A 57 -0.63 4.33 -10.41
N GLU A 58 0.01 3.38 -11.09
CA GLU A 58 -0.32 3.02 -12.47
C GLU A 58 -1.78 2.57 -12.59
N GLN A 59 -2.22 1.68 -11.70
CA GLN A 59 -3.61 1.22 -11.66
C GLN A 59 -4.61 2.35 -11.40
N PHE A 60 -4.26 3.27 -10.49
CA PHE A 60 -5.06 4.47 -10.22
C PHE A 60 -5.24 5.33 -11.48
N CYS A 61 -4.15 5.57 -12.20
CA CYS A 61 -4.15 6.37 -13.44
C CYS A 61 -5.01 5.77 -14.56
N GLN A 62 -5.24 4.45 -14.57
CA GLN A 62 -6.06 3.77 -15.58
C GLN A 62 -7.57 4.01 -15.38
N PHE A 63 -8.02 4.37 -14.17
CA PHE A 63 -9.43 4.63 -13.92
C PHE A 63 -9.88 5.98 -14.50
N LYS A 64 -10.93 5.94 -15.32
CA LYS A 64 -11.49 7.13 -15.99
C LYS A 64 -12.52 7.91 -15.16
N ARG A 65 -13.13 7.29 -14.15
CA ARG A 65 -14.19 7.89 -13.33
C ARG A 65 -13.67 8.15 -11.92
N ASP A 66 -14.00 9.31 -11.36
CA ASP A 66 -13.56 9.70 -10.02
C ASP A 66 -14.06 8.73 -8.94
N ILE A 67 -15.29 8.22 -9.09
CA ILE A 67 -15.82 7.22 -8.16
C ILE A 67 -15.00 5.92 -8.17
N SER A 68 -14.51 5.48 -9.33
CA SER A 68 -13.67 4.27 -9.43
C SER A 68 -12.32 4.49 -8.76
N ARG A 69 -11.73 5.68 -8.93
CA ARG A 69 -10.52 6.09 -8.22
C ARG A 69 -10.71 6.14 -6.71
N HIS A 70 -11.83 6.71 -6.26
CA HIS A 70 -12.18 6.77 -4.84
C HIS A 70 -12.32 5.36 -4.25
N VAL A 71 -13.09 4.48 -4.90
CA VAL A 71 -13.26 3.09 -4.45
C VAL A 71 -11.91 2.36 -4.40
N TYR A 72 -11.05 2.57 -5.40
CA TYR A 72 -9.72 1.96 -5.43
C TYR A 72 -8.84 2.43 -4.26
N LEU A 73 -8.73 3.75 -4.05
CA LEU A 73 -7.94 4.29 -2.94
C LEU A 73 -8.52 3.88 -1.57
N ARG A 74 -9.85 3.84 -1.43
CA ARG A 74 -10.51 3.34 -0.22
C ARG A 74 -10.14 1.89 0.05
N ASN A 75 -10.15 1.03 -0.97
CA ASN A 75 -9.75 -0.36 -0.83
C ASN A 75 -8.29 -0.53 -0.38
N ILE A 76 -7.37 0.30 -0.91
CA ILE A 76 -5.99 0.30 -0.42
C ILE A 76 -5.95 0.72 1.05
N GLN A 77 -6.67 1.78 1.45
CA GLN A 77 -6.72 2.21 2.84
C GLN A 77 -7.24 1.10 3.78
N ASP A 78 -8.30 0.41 3.37
CA ASP A 78 -8.94 -0.66 4.15
C ASP A 78 -8.13 -1.96 4.20
N THR A 79 -6.99 -2.05 3.49
CA THR A 79 -6.17 -3.27 3.43
C THR A 79 -4.71 -3.05 3.79
N ASN A 80 -4.13 -1.90 3.47
CA ASN A 80 -2.74 -1.52 3.75
C ASN A 80 -2.65 0.01 3.82
N GLU A 81 -2.78 0.54 5.04
CA GLU A 81 -2.83 1.97 5.29
C GLU A 81 -1.48 2.65 4.99
N THR A 82 -0.37 1.94 5.21
CA THR A 82 0.97 2.43 4.85
C THR A 82 1.10 2.65 3.34
N LEU A 83 0.65 1.71 2.52
CA LEU A 83 0.65 1.86 1.07
C LEU A 83 -0.27 2.99 0.61
N PHE A 84 -1.44 3.13 1.21
CA PHE A 84 -2.36 4.23 0.91
C PHE A 84 -1.69 5.59 1.04
N TYR A 85 -1.03 5.86 2.18
CA TYR A 85 -0.32 7.13 2.38
C TYR A 85 0.89 7.30 1.45
N ASN A 86 1.61 6.22 1.12
CA ASN A 86 2.68 6.27 0.13
C ASN A 86 2.16 6.66 -1.26
N VAL A 87 1.02 6.13 -1.69
CA VAL A 87 0.38 6.49 -2.97
C VAL A 87 -0.06 7.95 -2.97
N LEU A 88 -0.68 8.44 -1.89
CA LEU A 88 -1.06 9.86 -1.77
C LEU A 88 0.16 10.78 -1.83
N ARG A 89 1.25 10.42 -1.14
CA ARG A 89 2.48 11.19 -1.19
C ARG A 89 3.12 11.18 -2.57
N HIS A 90 3.20 10.01 -3.22
CA HIS A 90 3.68 9.89 -4.59
C HIS A 90 2.86 10.75 -5.56
N ALA A 91 1.53 10.82 -5.39
CA ALA A 91 0.67 11.69 -6.15
C ALA A 91 0.98 13.18 -5.92
N TYR A 92 1.14 13.59 -4.66
CA TYR A 92 1.46 14.96 -4.28
C TYR A 92 2.81 15.43 -4.83
N ASP A 93 3.85 14.61 -4.70
CA ASP A 93 5.21 14.93 -5.13
C ASP A 93 5.29 15.06 -6.66
N ARG A 94 4.49 14.28 -7.41
CA ARG A 94 4.52 14.28 -8.88
C ARG A 94 3.57 15.29 -9.52
N TYR A 95 2.41 15.51 -8.91
CA TYR A 95 1.36 16.41 -9.38
C TYR A 95 0.96 17.34 -8.24
N PRO A 96 1.79 18.35 -7.94
CA PRO A 96 1.39 19.37 -6.97
C PRO A 96 0.08 20.01 -7.41
N ALA A 97 -0.75 20.49 -6.47
CA ALA A 97 -2.14 20.90 -6.71
C ALA A 97 -2.39 21.86 -7.89
N TYR A 98 -1.35 22.57 -8.36
CA TYR A 98 -1.40 23.46 -9.52
C TYR A 98 -1.11 22.79 -10.88
N ARG A 99 -0.77 21.50 -10.91
CA ARG A 99 -0.39 20.75 -12.13
C ARG A 99 -1.48 19.71 -12.47
N LEU A 100 -1.70 19.50 -13.77
CA LEU A 100 -2.67 18.53 -14.27
C LEU A 100 -2.13 17.10 -14.10
N TYR A 101 -3.00 16.19 -13.66
CA TYR A 101 -2.76 14.74 -13.74
C TYR A 101 -2.55 14.30 -15.20
N PRO A 102 -1.97 13.11 -15.45
CA PRO A 102 -1.78 12.58 -16.80
C PRO A 102 -3.07 12.50 -17.62
N ASP A 103 -4.23 12.42 -16.96
CA ASP A 103 -5.55 12.38 -17.56
C ASP A 103 -6.17 13.77 -17.79
N GLY A 104 -5.42 14.85 -17.56
CA GLY A 104 -5.83 16.23 -17.81
C GLY A 104 -6.70 16.87 -16.73
N ARG A 105 -6.91 16.21 -15.58
CA ARG A 105 -7.68 16.79 -14.45
C ARG A 105 -6.78 17.53 -13.47
N ARG A 106 -7.34 18.53 -12.77
CA ARG A 106 -6.63 19.21 -11.68
C ARG A 106 -6.47 18.29 -10.48
N GLY A 107 -5.38 18.50 -9.73
CA GLY A 107 -5.12 17.93 -8.40
C GLY A 107 -6.35 17.96 -7.50
N LEU A 108 -6.48 16.95 -6.62
CA LEU A 108 -7.45 16.95 -5.51
C LEU A 108 -7.42 18.27 -4.72
#